data_AF-A0A1H8U723-F1
#
_entry.id   AF-A0A1H8U723-F1
#
_cell.length_a   1.000
_cell.length_b   1.000
_cell.length_c   1.000
_cell.angle_alpha   90.00
_cell.angle_beta   90.00
_cell.angle_gamma   90.00
#
_symmetry.space_group_name_H-M   'P 1'
#
loop_
_entity.id
_entity.type
_entity.pdbx_description
1 polymer ?
#
loop_
_entity_poly.entity_id
_entity_poly.type
_entity_poly.pdbx_seq_one_letter_code
_entity_poly.pdbx_strand_id
1 'polypeptide(L)' 'MTVEAYMIKVYAFLVKNTQRKIETLPQEYQTPVAEYLAAADDK' A
#
# COMPACT_ATOMS: atom_id res chain seq x y z
N MET A 1 -5.56 -1.86 -16.62
CA MET A 1 -4.58 -0.90 -16.07
C MET A 1 -3.41 -1.72 -15.55
N THR A 2 -2.17 -1.27 -15.75
CA THR A 2 -0.98 -1.94 -15.22
C THR A 2 -0.69 -1.38 -13.84
N VAL A 3 -0.73 -2.24 -12.83
CA VAL A 3 -0.35 -1.88 -11.46
C VAL A 3 1.13 -1.53 -11.44
N GLU A 4 1.46 -0.28 -11.14
CA GLU A 4 2.84 0.19 -11.12
C GLU A 4 3.47 -0.20 -9.78
N ALA A 5 4.42 -1.13 -9.80
CA ALA A 5 4.99 -1.69 -8.57
C ALA A 5 5.61 -0.64 -7.62
N TYR A 6 6.08 0.50 -8.16
CA TYR A 6 6.60 1.59 -7.32
C TYR A 6 5.49 2.28 -6.50
N MET A 7 4.25 2.31 -7.00
CA MET A 7 3.11 2.93 -6.33
C MET A 7 2.72 2.19 -5.05
N ILE A 8 2.99 0.88 -4.98
CA ILE A 8 2.75 0.07 -3.77
C ILE A 8 3.58 0.65 -2.60
N LYS A 9 4.86 0.98 -2.84
CA LYS A 9 5.74 1.56 -1.81
C LYS A 9 5.30 2.97 -1.40
N VAL A 10 4.86 3.78 -2.37
CA VAL A 10 4.36 5.13 -2.11
C VAL A 10 3.08 5.09 -1.28
N TYR A 11 2.11 4.26 -1.67
CA TYR A 11 0.88 4.10 -0.92
C TYR A 11 1.10 3.48 0.46
N ALA A 12 1.96 2.48 0.58
CA ALA A 12 2.35 1.94 1.88
C ALA A 12 2.95 3.02 2.80
N PHE A 13 3.82 3.88 2.27
CA PHE A 13 4.39 5.00 3.03
C PHE A 13 3.33 6.01 3.47
N LEU A 14 2.37 6.34 2.59
CA LEU A 14 1.26 7.26 2.90
C LEU A 14 0.30 6.67 3.95
N VAL A 15 0.03 5.37 3.87
CA VAL A 15 -0.79 4.64 4.84
C VAL A 15 -0.10 4.58 6.20
N LYS A 16 1.20 4.27 6.23
CA LYS A 16 1.99 4.21 7.46
C LYS A 16 2.09 5.56 8.17
N ASN A 17 2.08 6.67 7.42
CA ASN A 17 2.03 8.03 7.97
C ASN A 17 0.60 8.52 8.26
N THR A 18 -0.41 7.64 8.23
CA THR A 18 -1.82 7.96 8.49
C THR A 18 -2.40 9.02 7.55
N GLN A 19 -1.72 9.32 6.44
CA GLN A 19 -2.19 10.28 5.42
C GLN A 19 -3.27 9.68 4.52
N ARG A 20 -3.33 8.35 4.43
CA ARG A 20 -4.38 7.59 3.72
C ARG A 20 -4.74 6.31 4.47
N LYS A 21 -5.94 5.80 4.22
CA LYS A 21 -6.35 4.45 4.65
C LYS A 21 -6.22 3.49 3.48
N ILE A 22 -5.97 2.21 3.73
CA ILE A 22 -5.88 1.18 2.68
C ILE A 22 -7.18 1.16 1.87
N GLU A 23 -8.33 1.30 2.53
CA GLU A 23 -9.66 1.31 1.92
C GLU A 23 -9.91 2.49 0.96
N THR A 24 -9.13 3.57 1.07
CA THR A 24 -9.25 4.75 0.19
C THR A 24 -8.30 4.68 -1.00
N LEU A 25 -7.50 3.63 -1.11
CA LEU A 25 -6.66 3.36 -2.28
C LEU A 25 -7.49 2.74 -3.41
N PRO A 26 -7.05 2.87 -4.67
CA PRO A 26 -7.68 2.16 -5.77
C PRO A 26 -7.63 0.65 -5.51
N GLN A 27 -8.67 -0.09 -5.89
CA GLN A 27 -8.84 -1.51 -5.58
C GLN A 27 -7.62 -2.36 -5.96
N GLU A 28 -6.99 -2.05 -7.09
CA GLU A 28 -5.79 -2.71 -7.59
C GLU A 28 -4.57 -2.59 -6.66
N TYR A 29 -4.55 -1.59 -5.77
CA TYR A 29 -3.46 -1.34 -4.82
C TYR A 29 -3.79 -1.73 -3.38
N GLN A 30 -5.05 -1.99 -3.02
CA GLN A 30 -5.43 -2.28 -1.63
C GLN A 30 -4.75 -3.56 -1.11
N THR A 31 -4.89 -4.66 -1.83
CA THR A 31 -4.27 -5.95 -1.49
C THR A 31 -2.74 -5.89 -1.46
N PRO A 32 -2.05 -5.47 -2.54
CA PRO A 32 -0.58 -5.48 -2.54
C PRO A 32 0.03 -4.51 -1.52
N VAL A 33 -0.62 -3.38 -1.22
CA VAL A 33 -0.16 -2.46 -0.16
C VAL A 33 -0.34 -3.06 1.23
N ALA A 34 -1.46 -3.75 1.47
CA ALA A 34 -1.69 -4.45 2.73
C ALA A 34 -0.65 -5.56 2.96
N GLU A 35 -0.38 -6.38 1.93
CA GLU A 35 0.65 -7.42 1.98
C GLU A 35 2.05 -6.84 2.20
N TYR A 36 2.39 -5.75 1.51
CA TYR A 36 3.67 -5.07 1.69
C TYR A 36 3.85 -4.51 3.11
N LEU A 37 2.80 -3.93 3.69
CA LEU A 37 2.81 -3.41 5.05
C LEU A 37 2.94 -4.54 6.08
N ALA A 38 2.21 -5.64 5.91
CA ALA A 38 2.31 -6.82 6.78
C ALA A 38 3.71 -7.44 6.74
N ALA A 39 4.30 -7.58 5.55
CA ALA A 39 5.66 -8.10 5.39
C ALA A 39 6.75 -7.14 5.90
N ALA A 40 6.47 -5.84 5.99
CA ALA A 40 7.40 -4.84 6.50
C ALA A 40 7.38 -4.72 8.04
N ASP A 41 6.35 -5.22 8.72
CA ASP A 41 6.21 -5.19 10.19
C ASP A 41 6.82 -6.44 10.85
N ASP A 42 6.95 -7.55 10.11
CA ASP A 42 7.57 -8.82 10.56
C ASP A 42 9.11 -8.78 10.62
N LYS A 43 9.73 -7.59 10.59
CA LYS A 43 11.20 -7.41 10.52
C LYS A 43 11.79 -6.57 11.64
#